data_AF-A0A0Q4Q1U3-F1
#
_entry.id   AF-A0A0Q4Q1U3-F1
#
_cell.length_a   1.000
_cell.length_b   1.000
_cell.length_c   1.000
_cell.angle_alpha   90.00
_cell.angle_beta   90.00
_cell.angle_gamma   90.00
#
_symmetry.space_group_name_H-M   'P 1'
#
loop_
_entity.id
_entity.type
_entity.pdbx_description
1 polymer ?
#
loop_
_entity_poly.entity_id
_entity_poly.type
_entity_poly.pdbx_seq_one_letter_code
_entity_poly.pdbx_strand_id
1 'polypeptide(L)'
;MQQLGLSVEQARGEAILINPNQPSFLPTLTQAMLPRIVERGIATVEQIDPDTLAERIEEEHRAAGGVIVWDLAFLVAARAQPVAR
;
A
#
# COMPACT_ATOMS: atom_id res chain seq x y z
N MET A 1 -13.54 20.41 8.15
CA MET A 1 -14.93 20.24 7.66
C MET A 1 -15.90 21.07 8.47
N GLN A 2 -16.19 20.73 9.74
CA GLN A 2 -17.16 21.48 10.56
C GLN A 2 -16.81 22.96 10.76
N GLN A 3 -15.54 23.29 11.05
CA GLN A 3 -15.06 24.68 11.16
C GLN A 3 -15.17 25.48 9.85
N LEU A 4 -15.37 24.80 8.71
CA LEU A 4 -15.56 25.41 7.40
C LEU A 4 -17.06 25.47 7.00
N GLY A 5 -17.98 25.16 7.93
CA GLY A 5 -19.41 25.07 7.63
C GLY A 5 -19.77 23.89 6.72
N LEU A 6 -18.91 22.87 6.63
CA LEU A 6 -19.15 21.67 5.82
C LEU A 6 -19.54 20.49 6.71
N SER A 7 -20.61 19.79 6.34
CA SER A 7 -21.03 18.51 6.92
C SER A 7 -20.50 17.37 6.07
N VAL A 8 -19.83 16.38 6.67
CA VAL A 8 -19.40 15.18 5.95
C VAL A 8 -20.64 14.36 5.60
N GLU A 9 -20.81 14.06 4.32
CA GLU A 9 -21.91 13.24 3.80
C GLU A 9 -21.47 11.80 3.59
N GLN A 10 -20.21 11.62 3.18
CA GLN A 10 -19.64 10.31 2.92
C GLN A 10 -18.18 10.28 3.34
N ALA A 11 -17.81 9.22 4.03
CA ALA A 11 -16.43 8.83 4.24
C ALA A 11 -16.30 7.36 3.84
N ARG A 12 -15.34 7.06 2.96
CA ARG A 12 -15.09 5.69 2.48
C ARG A 12 -13.58 5.43 2.49
N GLY A 13 -13.21 4.28 3.05
CA GLY A 13 -11.89 3.69 2.85
C GLY A 13 -12.04 2.44 1.99
N GLU A 14 -11.16 2.27 1.02
CA GLU A 14 -11.03 1.06 0.21
C GLU A 14 -9.61 0.54 0.33
N ALA A 15 -9.46 -0.79 0.34
CA ALA A 15 -8.18 -1.46 0.43
C ALA A 15 -8.05 -2.53 -0.65
N ILE A 16 -6.86 -2.65 -1.24
CA ILE A 16 -6.48 -3.84 -2.00
C ILE A 16 -5.90 -4.86 -1.02
N LEU A 17 -6.54 -6.03 -0.97
CA LEU A 17 -6.12 -7.13 -0.11
C LEU A 17 -5.49 -8.23 -0.96
N ILE A 18 -4.31 -8.70 -0.54
CA ILE A 18 -3.60 -9.81 -1.18
C ILE A 18 -3.56 -10.95 -0.15
N ASN A 19 -4.24 -12.05 -0.47
CA ASN A 19 -4.30 -13.23 0.40
C ASN A 19 -3.02 -14.06 0.29
N PRO A 20 -2.71 -14.93 1.28
CA PRO A 20 -1.45 -15.70 1.35
C PRO A 20 -1.03 -16.44 0.07
N ASN A 21 -2.00 -16.91 -0.71
CA ASN A 21 -1.76 -17.69 -1.94
C ASN A 21 -1.86 -16.84 -3.21
N GLN A 22 -1.96 -15.52 -3.09
CA GLN A 22 -1.98 -14.59 -4.21
C GLN A 22 -0.60 -13.94 -4.38
N PRO A 23 -0.11 -13.83 -5.63
CA PRO A 23 1.14 -13.13 -5.88
C PRO A 23 1.01 -11.67 -5.46
N SER A 24 2.05 -11.14 -4.82
CA SER A 24 2.14 -9.72 -4.48
C SER A 24 2.96 -8.96 -5.52
N PHE A 25 2.77 -7.64 -5.58
CA PHE A 25 3.59 -6.77 -6.43
C PHE A 25 4.93 -6.39 -5.77
N LEU A 26 5.22 -6.89 -4.56
CA LEU A 26 6.47 -6.61 -3.84
C LEU A 26 7.72 -6.94 -4.64
N PRO A 27 7.85 -8.12 -5.31
CA PRO A 27 9.07 -8.44 -6.04
C PRO A 27 9.32 -7.44 -7.18
N THR A 28 8.28 -7.12 -7.95
CA THR A 28 8.35 -6.15 -9.04
C THR A 28 8.68 -4.75 -8.54
N LEU A 29 8.04 -4.32 -7.44
CA LEU A 29 8.32 -3.01 -6.84
C LEU A 29 9.75 -2.92 -6.32
N THR A 30 10.24 -3.95 -5.62
CA THR A 30 11.63 -3.99 -5.15
C THR A 30 12.60 -3.94 -6.31
N GLN A 31 12.34 -4.66 -7.42
CA GLN A 31 13.19 -4.61 -8.62
C GLN A 31 13.26 -3.22 -9.22
N ALA A 32 12.12 -2.53 -9.33
CA ALA A 32 12.06 -1.16 -9.85
C ALA A 32 12.80 -0.16 -8.94
N MET A 33 12.76 -0.40 -7.62
CA MET A 33 13.38 0.47 -6.61
C MET A 33 14.86 0.12 -6.35
N LEU A 34 15.34 -1.03 -6.82
CA LEU A 34 16.67 -1.56 -6.55
C LEU A 34 17.80 -0.54 -6.76
N PRO A 35 17.86 0.21 -7.89
CA PRO A 35 18.93 1.19 -8.08
C PRO A 35 18.98 2.25 -6.97
N ARG A 36 17.81 2.72 -6.54
CA ARG A 36 17.67 3.74 -5.48
C ARG A 36 17.98 3.18 -4.10
N ILE A 37 17.66 1.91 -3.85
CA ILE A 37 17.99 1.21 -2.59
C ILE A 37 19.51 1.12 -2.44
N VAL A 38 20.21 0.70 -3.50
CA VAL A 38 21.67 0.57 -3.53
C VAL A 38 22.35 1.94 -3.45
N GLU A 39 21.91 2.92 -4.24
CA GLU A 39 22.46 4.29 -4.23
C GLU A 39 22.39 4.93 -2.84
N ARG A 40 21.34 4.64 -2.09
CA ARG A 40 21.14 5.16 -0.72
C ARG A 40 21.85 4.34 0.36
N GLY A 41 22.55 3.27 -0.01
CA GLY A 41 23.26 2.40 0.94
C GLY A 41 22.33 1.63 1.89
N ILE A 42 21.06 1.43 1.52
CA ILE A 42 20.08 0.73 2.35
C ILE A 42 20.35 -0.79 2.34
N ALA A 43 20.68 -1.33 1.17
CA ALA A 43 21.08 -2.71 0.98
C ALA A 43 21.93 -2.85 -0.29
N THR A 44 22.75 -3.89 -0.37
CA THR A 44 23.46 -4.27 -1.60
C THR A 44 22.60 -5.15 -2.50
N VAL A 45 23.00 -5.32 -3.76
CA VAL A 45 22.31 -6.22 -4.69
C VAL A 45 22.33 -7.65 -4.17
N GLU A 46 23.45 -8.08 -3.59
CA GLU A 46 23.64 -9.44 -3.06
C GLU A 46 22.79 -9.69 -1.82
N GLN A 47 22.56 -8.67 -0.99
CA GLN A 47 21.66 -8.78 0.17
C GLN A 47 20.19 -8.94 -0.25
N ILE A 48 19.81 -8.32 -1.36
CA ILE A 48 18.45 -8.43 -1.91
C ILE A 48 18.28 -9.75 -2.66
N ASP A 49 19.27 -10.11 -3.47
CA ASP A 49 19.27 -11.25 -4.39
C ASP A 49 18.02 -11.28 -5.29
N PRO A 50 17.99 -10.43 -6.35
CA PRO A 50 16.85 -10.30 -7.25
C PRO A 50 16.39 -11.61 -7.91
N ASP A 51 17.32 -12.54 -8.13
CA ASP A 51 17.05 -13.79 -8.84
C ASP A 51 16.15 -14.73 -8.02
N THR A 52 16.27 -14.69 -6.70
CA THR A 52 15.47 -15.52 -5.77
C THR A 52 14.40 -14.74 -5.01
N LEU A 53 14.40 -13.40 -5.11
CA LEU A 53 13.55 -12.52 -4.32
C LEU A 53 12.06 -12.85 -4.42
N ALA A 54 11.56 -13.12 -5.64
CA ALA A 54 10.14 -13.38 -5.86
C ALA A 54 9.67 -14.64 -5.13
N GLU A 55 10.39 -15.74 -5.30
CA GLU A 55 10.09 -17.03 -4.66
C GLU A 55 10.15 -16.92 -3.14
N ARG A 56 11.15 -16.23 -2.60
CA ARG A 56 11.30 -16.02 -1.15
C ARG A 56 10.14 -15.23 -0.55
N ILE A 57 9.69 -14.17 -1.22
CA ILE A 57 8.54 -13.37 -0.77
C ILE A 57 7.25 -14.19 -0.83
N GLU A 58 7.05 -14.98 -1.89
CA GLU A 58 5.87 -15.85 -2.01
C GLU A 58 5.83 -16.93 -0.92
N GLU A 59 6.98 -17.57 -0.63
CA GLU A 59 7.09 -18.53 0.47
C GLU A 59 6.81 -17.85 1.82
N GLU A 60 7.41 -16.69 2.08
CA GLU A 60 7.21 -15.95 3.32
C GLU A 60 5.73 -15.57 3.51
N HIS A 61 5.07 -15.08 2.46
CA HIS A 61 3.66 -14.69 2.51
C HIS A 61 2.76 -15.89 2.80
N ARG A 62 3.01 -17.02 2.14
CA ARG A 62 2.29 -18.28 2.37
C ARG A 62 2.52 -18.80 3.79
N ALA A 63 3.76 -18.82 4.25
CA ALA A 63 4.15 -19.33 5.57
C ALA A 63 3.57 -18.47 6.71
N ALA A 64 3.55 -17.15 6.54
CA ALA A 64 2.93 -16.23 7.48
C ALA A 64 1.40 -16.40 7.54
N GLY A 65 0.76 -16.79 6.44
CA GLY A 65 -0.69 -17.03 6.36
C GLY A 65 -1.54 -15.76 6.58
N GLY A 66 -0.92 -14.58 6.52
CA GLY A 66 -1.55 -13.28 6.73
C GLY A 66 -2.00 -12.61 5.42
N VAL A 67 -2.87 -11.60 5.53
CA VAL A 67 -3.29 -10.78 4.40
C VAL A 67 -2.41 -9.53 4.32
N ILE A 68 -1.88 -9.22 3.14
CA ILE A 68 -1.23 -7.94 2.88
C ILE A 68 -2.30 -6.91 2.55
N VAL A 69 -2.29 -5.79 3.29
CA VAL A 69 -3.06 -4.59 2.95
C VAL A 69 -2.15 -3.71 2.08
N TRP A 70 -2.42 -3.68 0.77
CA TRP A 70 -1.53 -3.09 -0.21
C TRP A 70 -1.79 -1.59 -0.39
N ASP A 71 -2.75 -1.23 -1.24
CA ASP A 71 -3.15 0.16 -1.47
C ASP A 71 -4.39 0.50 -0.65
N LEU A 72 -4.38 1.71 -0.09
CA LEU A 72 -5.49 2.30 0.63
C LEU A 72 -5.94 3.58 -0.07
N ALA A 73 -7.19 3.61 -0.49
CA ALA A 73 -7.82 4.80 -1.06
C ALA A 73 -8.85 5.35 -0.07
N PHE A 74 -8.84 6.67 0.13
CA PHE A 74 -9.79 7.36 0.99
C PHE A 74 -10.57 8.38 0.19
N LEU A 75 -11.89 8.35 0.32
CA LEU A 75 -12.78 9.36 -0.22
C LEU A 75 -13.53 10.02 0.93
N VAL A 76 -13.51 11.35 0.94
CA VAL A 76 -14.35 12.16 1.84
C VAL A 76 -15.11 13.16 0.98
N ALA A 77 -16.44 13.07 1.04
CA ALA A 77 -17.33 14.05 0.43
C ALA A 77 -18.06 14.82 1.53
N ALA A 78 -18.18 16.13 1.35
CA ALA A 78 -18.85 17.00 2.28
C ALA A 78 -19.78 17.97 1.55
N ARG A 79 -20.86 18.37 2.22
CA ARG A 79 -21.83 19.34 1.74
C ARG A 79 -21.75 20.61 2.59
N ALA A 80 -21.86 21.77 1.95
CA ALA A 80 -22.02 23.03 2.67
C ALA A 80 -23.32 23.04 3.47
N GLN A 81 -23.23 23.41 4.74
CA GLN A 81 -24.42 23.65 5.56
C GLN A 81 -25.13 24.91 5.04
N PRO A 82 -26.46 24.88 4.90
CA PRO A 82 -27.21 26.08 4.56
C PRO A 82 -26.94 27.14 5.63
N VAL A 83 -26.50 28.33 5.22
CA VAL A 83 -26.48 29.48 6.13
C VAL A 83 -27.94 29.84 6.38
N ALA A 84 -28.40 29.72 7.64
CA ALA A 84 -29.71 30.19 8.03
C ALA A 84 -29.82 31.69 7.69
N ARG A 85 -30.79 32.05 6.84
CA ARG A 85 -31.12 33.44 6.50
C ARG A 85 -31.92 34.09 7.62
#